data_AF-A0A521A7Z0-F1
#
_entry.id   AF-A0A521A7Z0-F1
#
_cell.length_a   1.000
_cell.length_b   1.000
_cell.length_c   1.000
_cell.angle_alpha   90.00
_cell.angle_beta   90.00
_cell.angle_gamma   90.00
#
_symmetry.space_group_name_H-M   'P 1'
#
loop_
_entity.id
_entity.type
_entity.pdbx_description
1 polymer ?
#
loop_
_entity_poly.entity_id
_entity_poly.type
_entity_poly.pdbx_seq_one_letter_code
_entity_poly.pdbx_strand_id
1 'polypeptide(L)'
;MEEFLSNYYSSLTKGVEFTAALVGILVYQKYKNSNVKYFIWLLIGIAILELIGGYTIYAEIYDFEHLIKDTWYERNHWLYTIFWQIGASIGFAFYFRSFLKSQFFKKLILIGVLLFVVGSIFVIASQFDLFFVASFKPINISSSLLIILSVTLYLIE
;
A
#
# COMPACT_ATOMS: atom_id res chain seq x y z
N MET A 1 3.40 -26.41 -12.99
CA MET A 1 3.47 -24.93 -13.08
C MET A 1 2.80 -24.29 -11.88
N GLU A 2 1.57 -24.69 -11.56
CA GLU A 2 0.85 -24.26 -10.35
C GLU A 2 1.65 -24.50 -9.06
N GLU A 3 2.18 -25.71 -8.88
CA GLU A 3 2.98 -26.08 -7.71
C GLU A 3 4.27 -25.25 -7.55
N PHE A 4 4.95 -24.94 -8.66
CA PHE A 4 6.11 -24.05 -8.66
C PHE A 4 5.72 -22.62 -8.25
N LEU A 5 4.68 -22.06 -8.88
CA LEU A 5 4.24 -20.70 -8.57
C LEU A 5 3.74 -20.57 -7.13
N SER A 6 3.09 -21.60 -6.60
CA SER A 6 2.65 -21.63 -5.20
C SER A 6 3.83 -21.68 -4.24
N ASN A 7 4.79 -22.59 -4.46
CA ASN A 7 5.95 -22.78 -3.58
C ASN A 7 6.89 -21.57 -3.56
N TYR A 8 6.98 -20.82 -4.68
CA TYR A 8 7.85 -19.65 -4.79
C TYR A 8 7.09 -18.31 -4.79
N TYR A 9 5.80 -18.29 -4.47
CA TYR A 9 4.94 -17.11 -4.59
C TYR A 9 5.51 -15.87 -3.87
N SER A 10 5.95 -16.04 -2.62
CA SER A 10 6.50 -14.94 -1.82
C SER A 10 7.81 -14.42 -2.41
N SER A 11 8.73 -15.31 -2.77
CA SER A 11 10.02 -14.95 -3.36
C SER A 11 9.87 -14.26 -4.72
N LEU A 12 8.94 -14.75 -5.56
CA LEU A 12 8.64 -14.17 -6.86
C LEU A 12 8.05 -12.78 -6.72
N THR A 13 7.04 -12.61 -5.86
CA THR A 13 6.39 -11.31 -5.63
C THR A 13 7.41 -10.27 -5.13
N LYS A 14 8.20 -10.61 -4.11
CA LYS A 14 9.26 -9.73 -3.60
C LYS A 14 10.32 -9.41 -4.64
N GLY A 15 10.68 -10.39 -5.49
CA GLY A 15 11.61 -10.18 -6.60
C GLY A 15 11.07 -9.17 -7.62
N VAL A 16 9.79 -9.26 -7.97
CA VAL A 16 9.13 -8.30 -8.89
C VAL A 16 9.06 -6.90 -8.26
N GLU A 17 8.72 -6.79 -6.99
CA GLU A 17 8.64 -5.50 -6.30
C GLU A 17 10.02 -4.82 -6.20
N PHE A 18 11.05 -5.60 -5.84
CA PHE A 18 12.41 -5.09 -5.73
C PHE A 18 12.97 -4.66 -7.09
N THR A 19 12.73 -5.44 -8.14
CA THR A 19 13.13 -5.06 -9.50
C THR A 19 12.39 -3.81 -9.97
N ALA A 20 11.10 -3.66 -9.66
CA ALA A 20 10.35 -2.44 -9.97
C ALA A 20 10.92 -1.21 -9.25
N ALA A 21 11.27 -1.33 -7.96
CA ALA A 21 11.90 -0.25 -7.21
C ALA A 21 13.29 0.10 -7.76
N LEU A 22 14.12 -0.89 -8.09
CA LEU A 22 15.44 -0.69 -8.71
C LEU A 22 15.33 0.03 -10.06
N VAL A 23 14.44 -0.44 -10.94
CA VAL A 23 14.19 0.21 -12.23
C VAL A 23 13.75 1.67 -12.02
N GLY A 24 12.86 1.91 -11.05
CA GLY A 24 12.43 3.25 -10.65
C GLY A 24 13.61 4.16 -10.27
N ILE A 25 14.55 3.67 -9.47
CA ILE A 25 15.76 4.40 -9.08
C ILE A 25 16.63 4.72 -10.31
N LEU A 26 16.86 3.74 -11.18
CA LEU A 26 17.69 3.92 -12.38
C LEU A 26 17.14 4.99 -13.33
N VAL A 27 15.81 5.03 -13.51
CA VAL A 27 15.16 6.02 -14.38
C VAL A 27 14.79 7.33 -13.66
N TYR A 28 15.03 7.44 -12.35
CA TYR A 28 14.60 8.60 -11.56
C TYR A 28 15.13 9.92 -12.11
N GLN A 29 16.40 9.97 -12.51
CA GLN A 29 17.02 11.19 -13.07
C GLN A 29 16.31 11.68 -14.33
N LYS A 30 15.79 10.75 -15.16
CA LYS A 30 15.01 11.06 -16.36
C LYS A 30 13.65 11.66 -16.03
N TYR A 31 13.01 11.19 -14.96
CA TYR A 31 11.64 11.56 -14.60
C TYR A 31 11.52 12.57 -13.46
N LYS A 32 12.64 13.07 -12.89
CA LYS A 32 12.68 13.98 -11.73
C LYS A 32 11.81 15.24 -11.85
N ASN A 33 11.59 15.73 -13.07
CA ASN A 33 10.80 16.93 -13.36
C ASN A 33 9.35 16.62 -13.80
N SER A 34 8.95 15.35 -13.80
CA SER A 34 7.61 14.90 -14.18
C SER A 34 6.85 14.34 -12.98
N ASN A 35 5.53 14.19 -13.11
CA ASN A 35 4.70 13.56 -12.09
C ASN A 35 5.00 12.07 -11.88
N VAL A 36 5.67 11.42 -12.85
CA VAL A 36 6.11 10.01 -12.74
C VAL A 36 7.00 9.77 -11.52
N LYS A 37 7.73 10.79 -11.05
CA LYS A 37 8.55 10.69 -9.83
C LYS A 37 7.76 10.25 -8.60
N TYR A 38 6.49 10.61 -8.50
CA TYR A 38 5.63 10.22 -7.37
C TYR A 38 5.36 8.72 -7.39
N PHE A 39 5.17 8.13 -8.56
CA PHE A 39 5.02 6.68 -8.70
C PHE A 39 6.31 5.93 -8.38
N ILE A 40 7.46 6.46 -8.80
CA ILE A 40 8.77 5.89 -8.44
C ILE A 40 8.93 5.85 -6.91
N TRP A 41 8.65 6.96 -6.22
CA TRP A 41 8.70 6.99 -4.76
C TRP A 41 7.68 6.05 -4.10
N LEU A 42 6.49 5.90 -4.68
CA LEU A 42 5.50 4.95 -4.21
C LEU A 42 6.00 3.50 -4.30
N LEU A 43 6.63 3.11 -5.42
CA LEU A 43 7.22 1.78 -5.59
C LEU A 43 8.37 1.52 -4.62
N ILE A 44 9.26 2.50 -4.44
CA ILE A 44 10.35 2.40 -3.46
C ILE A 44 9.79 2.26 -2.05
N GLY A 45 8.78 3.05 -1.70
CA GLY A 45 8.11 2.99 -0.40
C GLY A 45 7.46 1.62 -0.15
N ILE A 46 6.81 1.05 -1.16
CA ILE A 46 6.25 -0.31 -1.14
C ILE A 46 7.34 -1.35 -0.89
N ALA A 47 8.46 -1.30 -1.63
CA ALA A 47 9.55 -2.26 -1.45
C ALA A 47 10.18 -2.17 -0.05
N ILE A 48 10.33 -0.96 0.49
CA ILE A 48 10.80 -0.77 1.87
C ILE A 48 9.79 -1.31 2.88
N LEU A 49 8.50 -1.07 2.66
CA LEU A 49 7.43 -1.57 3.53
C LEU A 49 7.42 -3.10 3.56
N GLU A 50 7.58 -3.78 2.43
CA GLU A 50 7.64 -5.25 2.35
C GLU A 50 8.85 -5.81 3.11
N LEU A 51 9.99 -5.11 3.04
CA LEU A 51 11.17 -5.47 3.83
C LEU A 51 10.89 -5.32 5.33
N ILE A 52 10.37 -4.18 5.78
CA ILE A 52 10.08 -3.93 7.20
C ILE A 52 8.95 -4.85 7.69
N GLY A 53 7.92 -5.02 6.88
CA GLY A 53 6.73 -5.80 7.18
C GLY A 53 6.97 -7.31 7.20
N GLY A 54 8.12 -7.77 6.70
CA GLY A 54 8.58 -9.14 6.88
C GLY A 54 9.06 -9.47 8.29
N TYR A 55 9.02 -8.54 9.26
CA TYR A 55 9.57 -8.75 10.60
C TYR A 55 9.01 -9.99 11.31
N THR A 56 7.75 -10.36 11.09
CA THR A 56 7.15 -11.56 11.70
C THR A 56 7.82 -12.83 11.18
N ILE A 57 8.16 -12.87 9.88
CA ILE A 57 8.87 -13.98 9.25
C ILE A 57 10.34 -14.01 9.73
N TYR A 58 10.98 -12.86 9.85
CA TYR A 58 12.35 -12.80 10.35
C TYR A 58 12.43 -13.25 11.82
N ALA A 59 11.43 -12.90 12.65
CA ALA A 59 11.36 -13.36 14.03
C ALA A 59 11.28 -14.89 14.13
N GLU A 60 10.54 -15.54 13.23
CA GLU A 60 10.46 -16.99 13.13
C GLU A 60 11.80 -17.62 12.67
N ILE A 61 12.39 -17.08 11.59
CA ILE A 61 13.64 -17.63 11.01
C ILE A 61 14.83 -17.51 11.96
N TYR A 62 14.93 -16.41 12.70
CA TYR A 62 16.07 -16.11 13.58
C TYR A 62 15.81 -16.43 15.07
N ASP A 63 14.72 -17.13 15.39
CA ASP A 63 14.35 -17.54 16.76
C ASP A 63 14.15 -16.38 17.77
N PHE A 64 13.67 -15.24 17.26
CA PHE A 64 13.30 -14.07 18.05
C PHE A 64 11.78 -13.92 18.23
N GLU A 65 10.99 -14.93 17.86
CA GLU A 65 9.52 -14.93 17.98
C GLU A 65 9.07 -14.62 19.42
N HIS A 66 9.81 -15.12 20.42
CA HIS A 66 9.54 -14.86 21.83
C HIS A 66 9.49 -13.36 22.22
N LEU A 67 10.08 -12.48 21.41
CA LEU A 67 10.03 -11.03 21.63
C LEU A 67 8.69 -10.39 21.21
N ILE A 68 7.96 -11.03 20.29
CA ILE A 68 6.71 -10.51 19.71
C ILE A 68 5.49 -11.36 20.03
N LYS A 69 5.70 -12.59 20.50
CA LYS A 69 4.64 -13.54 20.87
C LYS A 69 3.77 -13.03 22.01
N ASP A 70 2.47 -13.27 21.93
CA ASP A 70 1.45 -12.80 22.88
C ASP A 70 1.37 -11.25 22.99
N THR A 71 1.95 -10.54 22.02
CA THR A 71 1.85 -9.08 21.90
C THR A 71 0.96 -8.68 20.73
N TRP A 72 0.51 -7.42 20.72
CA TRP A 72 -0.20 -6.85 19.57
C TRP A 72 0.61 -6.87 18.27
N TYR A 73 1.93 -7.05 18.33
CA TYR A 73 2.81 -7.05 17.16
C TYR A 73 3.11 -8.44 16.63
N GLU A 74 2.61 -9.51 17.28
CA GLU A 74 2.78 -10.89 16.83
C GLU A 74 2.37 -11.06 15.36
N ARG A 75 1.32 -10.35 14.96
CA ARG A 75 0.86 -10.28 13.58
C ARG A 75 1.09 -8.91 12.99
N ASN A 76 1.45 -8.88 11.72
CA ASN A 76 1.70 -7.64 11.02
C ASN A 76 0.45 -7.02 10.35
N HIS A 77 -0.73 -7.14 10.95
CA HIS A 77 -1.95 -6.60 10.32
C HIS A 77 -1.98 -5.07 10.35
N TRP A 78 -1.47 -4.46 11.42
CA TRP A 78 -1.51 -3.02 11.63
C TRP A 78 -0.65 -2.26 10.60
N LEU A 79 0.60 -2.68 10.37
CA LEU A 79 1.53 -1.99 9.46
C LEU A 79 1.03 -2.09 8.03
N TYR A 80 0.60 -3.29 7.61
CA TYR A 80 0.01 -3.47 6.29
C TYR A 80 -1.23 -2.59 6.17
N THR A 81 -2.18 -2.63 7.12
CA THR A 81 -3.39 -1.79 7.06
C THR A 81 -3.07 -0.30 6.91
N ILE A 82 -2.09 0.23 7.64
CA ILE A 82 -1.70 1.64 7.54
C ILE A 82 -1.03 1.94 6.20
N PHE A 83 0.01 1.21 5.84
CA PHE A 83 0.88 1.61 4.74
C PHE A 83 0.45 1.02 3.40
N TRP A 84 -0.03 -0.21 3.38
CA TRP A 84 -0.52 -0.88 2.19
C TRP A 84 -1.95 -0.44 1.86
N GLN A 85 -2.91 -0.75 2.72
CA GLN A 85 -4.32 -0.47 2.43
C GLN A 85 -4.60 1.03 2.39
N ILE A 86 -4.20 1.78 3.42
CA ILE A 86 -4.50 3.21 3.50
C ILE A 86 -3.46 4.01 2.71
N GLY A 87 -2.18 3.84 3.03
CA GLY A 87 -1.07 4.60 2.47
C GLY A 87 -0.95 4.46 0.95
N ALA A 88 -0.90 3.25 0.42
CA ALA A 88 -0.77 3.04 -1.02
C ALA A 88 -2.00 3.59 -1.77
N SER A 89 -3.21 3.42 -1.24
CA SER A 89 -4.43 3.94 -1.88
C SER A 89 -4.46 5.46 -1.95
N ILE A 90 -4.04 6.14 -0.88
CA ILE A 90 -3.86 7.60 -0.90
C ILE A 90 -2.76 7.99 -1.88
N GLY A 91 -1.65 7.25 -1.91
CA GLY A 91 -0.54 7.46 -2.84
C GLY A 91 -0.98 7.34 -4.30
N PHE A 92 -1.75 6.31 -4.65
CA PHE A 92 -2.32 6.12 -5.98
C PHE A 92 -3.33 7.23 -6.33
N ALA A 93 -4.23 7.58 -5.41
CA ALA A 93 -5.19 8.67 -5.62
C ALA A 93 -4.47 10.00 -5.88
N PHE A 94 -3.43 10.30 -5.10
CA PHE A 94 -2.59 11.48 -5.30
C PHE A 94 -1.85 11.43 -6.64
N TYR A 95 -1.29 10.28 -7.00
CA TYR A 95 -0.60 10.08 -8.26
C TYR A 95 -1.51 10.37 -9.46
N PHE A 96 -2.67 9.72 -9.56
CA PHE A 96 -3.60 9.97 -10.68
C PHE A 96 -4.12 11.40 -10.69
N ARG A 97 -4.43 11.97 -9.51
CA ARG A 97 -4.85 13.37 -9.40
C ARG A 97 -3.84 14.35 -9.98
N SER A 98 -2.55 14.03 -9.96
CA SER A 98 -1.50 14.91 -10.49
C SER A 98 -1.56 15.07 -12.02
N PHE A 99 -2.13 14.11 -12.75
CA PHE A 99 -2.26 14.14 -14.21
C PHE A 99 -3.54 14.79 -14.71
N LEU A 100 -4.58 14.87 -13.87
CA LEU A 100 -5.83 15.53 -14.21
C LEU A 100 -5.60 17.02 -14.53
N LYS A 101 -6.35 17.57 -15.47
CA LYS A 101 -6.37 19.02 -15.77
C LYS A 101 -7.62 19.67 -15.18
N SER A 102 -8.75 18.97 -15.20
CA SER A 102 -10.03 19.38 -14.66
C SER A 102 -9.98 19.58 -13.15
N GLN A 103 -10.28 20.79 -12.70
CA GLN A 103 -10.36 21.11 -11.27
C GLN A 103 -11.50 20.36 -10.58
N PHE A 104 -12.58 20.06 -11.32
CA PHE A 104 -13.69 19.28 -10.81
C PHE A 104 -13.27 17.85 -10.46
N PHE A 105 -12.57 17.14 -11.35
CA PHE A 105 -12.09 15.79 -11.09
C PHE A 105 -11.03 15.76 -9.97
N LYS A 106 -10.15 16.75 -9.92
CA LYS A 106 -9.20 16.91 -8.79
C LYS A 106 -9.91 17.07 -7.44
N LYS A 107 -11.03 17.78 -7.42
CA LYS A 107 -11.84 17.99 -6.21
C LYS A 107 -12.59 16.72 -5.82
N LEU A 108 -13.13 15.98 -6.79
CA LEU A 108 -13.77 14.68 -6.56
C LEU A 108 -12.82 13.67 -5.91
N ILE A 109 -11.59 13.51 -6.45
CA ILE A 109 -10.59 12.63 -5.84
C ILE A 109 -10.26 13.08 -4.41
N LEU A 110 -10.09 14.39 -4.18
CA LEU A 110 -9.77 14.90 -2.84
C LEU A 110 -10.88 14.60 -1.82
N ILE A 111 -12.15 14.77 -2.21
CA ILE A 111 -13.29 14.41 -1.37
C ILE A 111 -13.30 12.90 -1.10
N GLY A 112 -13.05 12.07 -2.13
CA GLY A 112 -12.95 10.62 -1.98
C GLY A 112 -11.85 10.21 -1.01
N VAL A 113 -10.66 10.81 -1.09
CA VAL A 113 -9.56 10.59 -0.14
C VAL A 113 -9.97 10.98 1.27
N LEU A 114 -10.60 12.14 1.46
CA LEU A 114 -11.03 12.60 2.78
C LEU A 114 -12.05 11.66 3.40
N LEU A 115 -13.08 11.25 2.64
CA LEU A 115 -14.07 10.27 3.08
C LEU A 115 -13.43 8.93 3.44
N PHE A 116 -12.49 8.45 2.63
CA PHE A 116 -11.77 7.21 2.88
C PHE A 116 -10.93 7.27 4.15
N VAL A 117 -10.17 8.35 4.36
CA VAL A 117 -9.33 8.52 5.55
C VAL A 117 -10.18 8.62 6.82
N VAL A 118 -11.22 9.46 6.81
CA VAL A 118 -12.13 9.61 7.96
C VAL A 118 -12.85 8.29 8.25
N GLY A 119 -13.34 7.60 7.22
CA GLY A 119 -13.97 6.29 7.36
C GLY A 119 -13.01 5.23 7.91
N SER A 120 -11.76 5.21 7.44
CA SER A 120 -10.74 4.26 7.93
C SER A 120 -10.39 4.52 9.39
N ILE A 121 -10.22 5.78 9.79
CA ILE A 121 -9.98 6.17 11.18
C ILE A 121 -11.16 5.74 12.06
N PHE A 122 -12.39 5.97 11.61
CA PHE A 122 -13.59 5.58 12.35
C PHE A 122 -13.69 4.06 12.56
N VAL A 123 -13.40 3.26 11.52
CA VAL A 123 -13.39 1.79 11.61
C VAL A 123 -12.32 1.30 12.58
N ILE A 124 -11.10 1.84 12.48
CA ILE A 124 -9.99 1.48 13.37
C ILE A 124 -10.30 1.88 14.82
N ALA A 125 -10.83 3.09 15.05
CA ALA A 125 -11.17 3.56 16.39
C ALA A 125 -12.30 2.75 17.04
N SER A 126 -13.27 2.27 16.24
CA SER A 126 -14.39 1.47 16.73
C SER A 126 -14.01 0.04 17.08
N GLN A 127 -12.92 -0.47 16.50
CA GLN A 127 -12.48 -1.87 16.61
C GLN A 127 -10.96 -1.94 16.83
N PHE A 128 -10.45 -1.14 17.77
CA PHE A 128 -9.01 -0.95 17.95
C PHE A 128 -8.27 -2.26 18.27
N ASP A 129 -8.86 -3.15 19.06
CA ASP A 129 -8.24 -4.44 19.38
C ASP A 129 -8.07 -5.33 18.14
N LEU A 130 -9.02 -5.26 17.20
CA LEU A 130 -8.97 -6.04 15.95
C LEU A 130 -7.94 -5.50 14.96
N PHE A 131 -7.50 -4.25 15.11
CA PHE A 131 -6.55 -3.62 14.19
C PHE A 131 -5.18 -4.29 14.16
N PHE A 132 -4.79 -4.88 15.28
CA PHE A 132 -3.52 -5.60 15.40
C PHE A 132 -3.62 -7.07 14.96
N VAL A 133 -4.81 -7.65 15.00
CA VAL A 133 -5.00 -9.11 14.89
C VAL A 133 -5.72 -9.53 13.60
N ALA A 134 -6.42 -8.60 12.93
CA ALA A 134 -7.24 -8.90 11.77
C ALA A 134 -7.16 -7.84 10.67
N SER A 135 -7.46 -8.26 9.43
CA SER A 135 -7.65 -7.36 8.30
C SER A 135 -9.09 -6.82 8.25
N PHE A 136 -9.25 -5.51 8.05
CA PHE A 136 -10.57 -4.89 7.92
C PHE A 136 -11.12 -4.94 6.49
N LYS A 137 -12.14 -5.79 6.27
CA LYS A 137 -12.87 -5.84 4.98
C LYS A 137 -13.41 -4.47 4.54
N PRO A 138 -14.01 -3.63 5.41
CA PRO A 138 -14.50 -2.32 4.99
C PRO A 138 -13.41 -1.40 4.44
N ILE A 139 -12.22 -1.43 5.04
CA ILE A 139 -11.07 -0.65 4.58
C ILE A 139 -10.59 -1.17 3.22
N ASN A 140 -10.47 -2.49 3.05
CA ASN A 140 -10.05 -3.11 1.78
C ASN A 140 -10.99 -2.78 0.61
N ILE A 141 -12.30 -2.76 0.85
CA ILE A 141 -13.29 -2.43 -0.20
C ILE A 141 -13.20 -0.93 -0.52
N SER A 142 -13.17 -0.08 0.50
CA SER A 142 -13.13 1.38 0.33
C SER A 142 -11.83 1.84 -0.35
N SER A 143 -10.70 1.19 -0.03
CA SER A 143 -9.41 1.46 -0.64
C SER A 143 -9.42 1.13 -2.13
N SER A 144 -9.98 -0.03 -2.50
CA SER A 144 -10.16 -0.46 -3.89
C SER A 144 -11.08 0.50 -4.66
N LEU A 145 -12.19 0.92 -4.07
CA LEU A 145 -13.11 1.90 -4.67
C LEU A 145 -12.42 3.25 -4.93
N LEU A 146 -11.58 3.72 -4.01
CA LEU A 146 -10.83 4.96 -4.19
C LEU A 146 -9.85 4.88 -5.37
N ILE A 147 -9.15 3.74 -5.51
CA ILE A 147 -8.23 3.51 -6.63
C ILE A 147 -9.02 3.46 -7.95
N ILE A 148 -10.11 2.69 -8.01
CA ILE A 148 -10.97 2.57 -9.20
C ILE A 148 -11.51 3.95 -9.62
N LEU A 149 -12.01 4.74 -8.67
CA LEU A 149 -12.47 6.11 -8.93
C LEU A 149 -11.35 6.96 -9.55
N SER A 150 -10.16 6.91 -8.94
CA SER A 150 -9.01 7.71 -9.38
C SER A 150 -8.55 7.34 -10.79
N VAL A 151 -8.48 6.04 -11.10
CA VAL A 151 -8.14 5.53 -12.44
C VAL A 151 -9.22 5.89 -13.45
N THR A 152 -10.50 5.70 -13.10
CA THR A 152 -11.63 5.97 -14.02
C THR A 152 -11.66 7.45 -14.42
N LEU A 153 -11.51 8.36 -13.45
CA LEU A 153 -11.47 9.80 -13.74
C LEU A 153 -10.26 10.18 -14.60
N TYR A 154 -9.12 9.51 -14.42
CA TYR A 154 -7.94 9.69 -15.27
C TYR A 154 -8.15 9.18 -16.69
N LEU A 155 -8.85 8.07 -16.89
CA LEU A 155 -9.10 7.49 -18.22
C LEU A 155 -10.17 8.24 -19.02
N ILE A 156 -11.12 8.90 -18.34
CA ILE A 156 -12.19 9.68 -18.98
C ILE A 156 -11.68 11.04 -19.47
N GLU A 157 -10.65 11.59 -18.84
CA GLU A 157 -10.09 12.91 -19.15
C GLU A 157 -9.01 12.88 -20.24
#